data_AF-A0A4Z0Q2Y9-F1
#
_entry.id   AF-A0A4Z0Q2Y9-F1
#
_cell.length_a   1.000
_cell.length_b   1.000
_cell.length_c   1.000
_cell.angle_alpha   90.00
_cell.angle_beta   90.00
_cell.angle_gamma   90.00
#
_symmetry.space_group_name_H-M   'P 1'
#
loop_
_entity.id
_entity.type
_entity.pdbx_description
1 polymer ?
#
loop_
_entity_poly.entity_id
_entity_poly.type
_entity_poly.pdbx_seq_one_letter_code
_entity_poly.pdbx_strand_id
1 'polypeptide(L)'
;MDKQRAKREIWSAEHIAIIVQYYLSHGPAYVGNLVGRSAYRVTNKANRLGLQIGQRGRPWSAEDEATLREKYPTEGSAVVAGILNRSIDCVLAKAKQLQVKCTRARHGQEWSDEHRDILRQHYPAGMPLGELAALVGGRQPSTVQQQASKLGLKRPGRPSREGVTLRPPQHWSAAENALLVKLWACSSIEELVAAFPTRTYQTIWAHGSKVLKLGKRTRSTVWSQADKDLLQQEYPTKGAAHVAELVGRSASTVTQMAVHLGVKRDRKARVKAESKPLAPLWSPEEDALLQQHYTAGMHVDDLVALLGRPKPATLHRLSVLKIKRLPKMKVVPTPKVPKEKKAKLRPVARVKVAPAPKPAPMPKVAPVAPAPKSGLAAHGSSWSPEQNEQLQTRFPITDTAELAAELGRTLYAVSRQATTLGLKKSEAFLEAQAVALAEQRLIKKKAKAQAEKKQKKEVVAPKKWWHYPMNSPEYKAGSAAVTAGKKPVTIIDENGRPATVWRNAA
;
A
#
# COMPACT_ATOMS: atom_id res chain seq x y z
N MET A 1 30.34 -11.16 7.12
CA MET A 1 29.28 -10.52 7.94
C MET A 1 27.92 -11.22 7.79
N ASP A 2 27.82 -12.56 7.65
CA ASP A 2 26.55 -13.17 7.18
C ASP A 2 26.14 -14.54 7.78
N LYS A 3 26.56 -14.90 9.00
CA LYS A 3 25.99 -16.06 9.71
C LYS A 3 25.00 -15.69 10.83
N GLN A 4 25.21 -14.55 11.51
CA GLN A 4 24.25 -14.05 12.51
C GLN A 4 23.03 -13.34 11.90
N ARG A 5 23.13 -12.85 10.66
CA ARG A 5 21.99 -12.22 9.96
C ARG A 5 20.94 -13.25 9.53
N ALA A 6 21.38 -14.41 9.06
CA ALA A 6 20.50 -15.54 8.71
C ALA A 6 19.85 -16.20 9.94
N LYS A 7 20.54 -16.26 11.09
CA LYS A 7 19.93 -16.75 12.36
C LYS A 7 18.83 -15.83 12.91
N ARG A 8 18.83 -14.55 12.53
CA ARG A 8 17.80 -13.56 12.89
C ARG A 8 16.53 -13.62 12.02
N GLU A 9 16.54 -14.42 10.95
CA GLU A 9 15.43 -14.56 9.99
C GLU A 9 14.38 -15.62 10.35
N ILE A 10 14.67 -16.51 11.30
CA ILE A 10 13.76 -17.58 11.66
C ILE A 10 12.84 -17.13 12.80
N TRP A 11 11.53 -17.15 12.55
CA TRP A 11 10.52 -16.99 13.60
C TRP A 11 10.52 -18.26 14.44
N SER A 12 10.94 -18.19 15.71
CA SER A 12 10.80 -19.31 16.64
C SER A 12 9.32 -19.57 16.95
N ALA A 13 9.01 -20.80 17.39
CA ALA A 13 7.66 -21.18 17.79
C ALA A 13 7.11 -20.28 18.91
N GLU A 14 7.95 -19.85 19.85
CA GLU A 14 7.61 -18.91 20.92
C GLU A 14 7.17 -17.55 20.37
N HIS A 15 7.92 -17.00 19.41
CA HIS A 15 7.55 -15.74 18.78
C HIS A 15 6.22 -15.85 18.02
N ILE A 16 5.94 -17.00 17.40
CA ILE A 16 4.66 -17.26 16.72
C ILE A 16 3.53 -17.34 17.75
N ALA A 17 3.72 -18.03 18.87
CA ALA A 17 2.74 -18.13 19.94
C ALA A 17 2.40 -16.75 20.52
N ILE A 18 3.41 -15.92 20.78
CA ILE A 18 3.25 -14.55 21.26
C ILE A 18 2.45 -13.70 20.23
N ILE A 19 2.74 -13.86 18.94
CA ILE A 19 1.98 -13.18 17.88
C ILE A 19 0.53 -13.67 17.87
N VAL A 20 0.27 -14.97 17.89
CA VAL A 20 -1.10 -15.52 17.87
C VAL A 20 -1.92 -15.01 19.07
N GLN A 21 -1.31 -14.96 20.26
CA GLN A 21 -2.00 -14.61 21.49
C GLN A 21 -2.24 -13.11 21.66
N TYR A 22 -1.24 -12.27 21.37
CA TYR A 22 -1.28 -10.85 21.76
C TYR A 22 -1.41 -9.87 20.59
N TYR A 23 -1.30 -10.34 19.35
CA TYR A 23 -1.34 -9.45 18.18
C TYR A 23 -2.72 -8.81 17.99
N LEU A 24 -3.80 -9.59 18.10
CA LEU A 24 -5.17 -9.08 17.91
C LEU A 24 -5.64 -8.12 19.04
N SER A 25 -5.14 -8.30 20.26
CA SER A 25 -5.55 -7.52 21.44
C SER A 25 -4.69 -6.27 21.68
N HIS A 26 -3.36 -6.35 21.52
CA HIS A 26 -2.43 -5.27 21.87
C HIS A 26 -1.71 -4.64 20.66
N GLY A 27 -1.88 -5.22 19.48
CA GLY A 27 -1.39 -4.63 18.24
C GLY A 27 0.10 -4.88 17.94
N PRO A 28 0.56 -4.41 16.77
CA PRO A 28 1.87 -4.76 16.22
C PRO A 28 3.04 -4.13 16.99
N ALA A 29 2.83 -2.97 17.62
CA ALA A 29 3.86 -2.26 18.38
C ALA A 29 4.18 -2.98 19.70
N TYR A 30 3.16 -3.38 20.44
CA TYR A 30 3.30 -4.10 21.70
C TYR A 30 3.99 -5.46 21.50
N VAL A 31 3.49 -6.25 20.54
CA VAL A 31 4.08 -7.56 20.20
C VAL A 31 5.50 -7.40 19.64
N GLY A 32 5.78 -6.32 18.90
CA GLY A 32 7.12 -5.98 18.45
C GLY A 32 8.11 -5.79 19.60
N ASN A 33 7.70 -5.05 20.63
CA ASN A 33 8.52 -4.82 21.82
C ASN A 33 8.77 -6.13 22.60
N LEU A 34 7.75 -6.98 22.72
CA LEU A 34 7.84 -8.26 23.44
C LEU A 34 8.73 -9.29 22.73
N VAL A 35 8.71 -9.29 21.39
CA VAL A 35 9.51 -10.19 20.54
C VAL A 35 10.89 -9.59 20.19
N GLY A 36 11.17 -8.35 20.59
CA GLY A 36 12.40 -7.64 20.23
C GLY A 36 12.56 -7.41 18.73
N ARG A 37 11.45 -7.25 18.00
CA ARG A 37 11.42 -7.06 16.54
C ARG A 37 10.58 -5.84 16.16
N SER A 38 10.90 -5.23 15.02
CA SER A 38 10.10 -4.13 14.48
C SER A 38 8.64 -4.53 14.27
N ALA A 39 7.72 -3.64 14.63
CA ALA A 39 6.27 -3.77 14.44
C ALA A 39 5.88 -4.13 12.99
N TYR A 40 6.66 -3.66 12.00
CA TYR A 40 6.50 -4.01 10.59
C TYR A 40 6.72 -5.50 10.31
N ARG A 41 7.76 -6.10 10.92
CA ARG A 41 8.06 -7.52 10.74
C ARG A 41 7.01 -8.41 11.41
N VAL A 42 6.55 -8.01 12.59
CA VAL A 42 5.45 -8.67 13.29
C VAL A 42 4.19 -8.64 12.43
N THR A 43 3.86 -7.49 11.84
CA THR A 43 2.70 -7.34 10.94
C THR A 43 2.79 -8.24 9.72
N ASN A 44 3.95 -8.28 9.05
CA ASN A 44 4.14 -9.18 7.91
C ASN A 44 4.05 -10.67 8.29
N LYS A 45 4.53 -11.06 9.48
CA LYS A 45 4.41 -12.44 9.95
C LYS A 45 2.96 -12.78 10.32
N ALA A 46 2.28 -11.89 11.02
CA ALA A 46 0.88 -12.04 11.39
C ALA A 46 -0.02 -12.16 10.14
N ASN A 47 0.20 -11.32 9.12
CA ASN A 47 -0.50 -11.42 7.83
C ASN A 47 -0.31 -12.79 7.15
N ARG A 48 0.90 -13.36 7.21
CA ARG A 48 1.18 -14.72 6.70
C ARG A 48 0.56 -15.83 7.56
N LEU A 49 0.29 -15.56 8.82
CA LEU A 49 -0.43 -16.45 9.74
C LEU A 49 -1.95 -16.26 9.66
N GLY A 50 -2.46 -15.41 8.76
CA GLY A 50 -3.89 -15.08 8.67
C GLY A 50 -4.39 -14.18 9.81
N LEU A 51 -3.51 -13.76 10.72
CA LEU A 51 -3.79 -12.83 11.80
C LEU A 51 -3.76 -11.42 11.22
N GLN A 52 -4.85 -11.02 10.56
CA GLN A 52 -4.99 -9.67 10.07
C GLN A 52 -5.54 -8.79 11.19
N ILE A 53 -4.73 -7.84 11.69
CA ILE A 53 -5.29 -6.62 12.30
C ILE A 53 -5.79 -5.77 11.15
N GLY A 54 -6.92 -6.20 10.60
CA GLY A 54 -7.58 -5.48 9.55
C GLY A 54 -8.23 -4.26 10.17
N GLN A 55 -7.62 -3.10 9.95
CA GLN A 55 -8.37 -1.85 9.83
C GLN A 55 -9.56 -2.01 8.85
N ARG A 56 -9.56 -3.00 7.95
CA ARG A 56 -10.70 -3.40 7.10
C ARG A 56 -11.29 -4.80 7.39
N GLY A 57 -11.09 -5.35 8.59
CA GLY A 57 -11.49 -6.72 8.89
C GLY A 57 -11.80 -7.04 10.35
N ARG A 58 -11.44 -6.18 11.32
CA ARG A 58 -11.95 -6.34 12.70
C ARG A 58 -13.46 -6.10 12.66
N PRO A 59 -14.31 -7.11 12.94
CA PRO A 59 -15.75 -6.89 13.04
C PRO A 59 -16.03 -5.83 14.11
N TRP A 60 -17.08 -5.05 13.92
CA TRP A 60 -17.50 -4.08 14.94
C TRP A 60 -18.09 -4.86 16.11
N SER A 61 -17.49 -4.73 17.30
CA SER A 61 -18.11 -5.27 18.52
C SER A 61 -19.26 -4.37 18.97
N ALA A 62 -20.18 -4.91 19.76
CA ALA A 62 -21.26 -4.12 20.36
C ALA A 62 -20.71 -2.94 21.20
N GLU A 63 -19.56 -3.12 21.85
CA GLU A 63 -18.83 -2.10 22.60
C GLU A 63 -18.27 -1.00 21.70
N ASP A 64 -17.70 -1.36 20.54
CA ASP A 64 -17.21 -0.38 19.56
C ASP A 64 -18.38 0.49 19.05
N GLU A 65 -19.55 -0.13 18.81
CA GLU A 65 -20.74 0.59 18.36
C GLU A 65 -21.35 1.47 19.45
N ALA A 66 -21.35 1.01 20.70
CA ALA A 66 -21.78 1.80 21.86
C ALA A 66 -20.90 3.04 22.03
N THR A 67 -19.57 2.85 22.00
CA THR A 67 -18.60 3.94 22.06
C THR A 67 -18.79 4.92 20.90
N LEU A 68 -19.11 4.42 19.70
CA LEU A 68 -19.37 5.27 18.54
C LEU A 68 -20.68 6.05 18.70
N ARG A 69 -21.77 5.46 19.22
CA ARG A 69 -23.02 6.19 19.46
C ARG A 69 -22.86 7.29 20.53
N GLU A 70 -22.10 7.01 21.57
CA GLU A 70 -21.90 7.93 22.70
C GLU A 70 -20.93 9.07 22.37
N LYS A 71 -19.74 8.76 21.84
CA LYS A 71 -18.63 9.73 21.74
C LYS A 71 -18.48 10.38 20.37
N TYR A 72 -18.98 9.76 19.30
CA TYR A 72 -18.87 10.32 17.95
C TYR A 72 -19.65 11.63 17.75
N PRO A 73 -20.86 11.81 18.32
CA PRO A 73 -21.58 13.08 18.23
C PRO A 73 -20.76 14.26 18.76
N THR A 74 -20.12 14.10 19.91
CA THR A 74 -19.45 15.17 20.67
C THR A 74 -17.98 15.37 20.31
N GLU A 75 -17.19 14.28 20.23
CA GLU A 75 -15.73 14.36 20.08
C GLU A 75 -15.27 14.32 18.62
N GLY A 76 -16.03 13.69 17.74
CA GLY A 76 -15.78 13.58 16.31
C GLY A 76 -14.85 12.42 15.90
N SER A 77 -14.67 12.25 14.59
CA SER A 77 -14.08 11.03 14.00
C SER A 77 -12.62 10.80 14.36
N ALA A 78 -11.82 11.85 14.62
CA ALA A 78 -10.40 11.73 14.93
C ALA A 78 -10.14 11.18 16.34
N VAL A 79 -10.91 11.65 17.33
CA VAL A 79 -10.77 11.22 18.73
C VAL A 79 -11.31 9.80 18.90
N VAL A 80 -12.49 9.50 18.33
CA VAL A 80 -13.07 8.15 18.34
C VAL A 80 -12.18 7.15 17.60
N ALA A 81 -11.50 7.55 16.54
CA ALA A 81 -10.50 6.73 15.85
C ALA A 81 -9.33 6.35 16.77
N GLY A 82 -8.84 7.29 17.59
CA GLY A 82 -7.82 7.04 18.61
C GLY A 82 -8.29 6.08 19.69
N ILE A 83 -9.50 6.29 20.23
CA ILE A 83 -10.09 5.44 21.30
C ILE A 83 -10.29 4.00 20.81
N LEU A 84 -10.85 3.84 19.61
CA LEU A 84 -11.14 2.52 19.04
C LEU A 84 -9.93 1.88 18.36
N ASN A 85 -8.77 2.57 18.33
CA ASN A 85 -7.59 2.19 17.55
C ASN A 85 -7.93 1.82 16.09
N ARG A 86 -8.89 2.55 15.50
CA ARG A 86 -9.36 2.38 14.12
C ARG A 86 -8.96 3.60 13.27
N SER A 87 -8.90 3.42 11.96
CA SER A 87 -8.64 4.51 11.03
C SER A 87 -9.86 5.45 10.97
N ILE A 88 -9.59 6.73 10.73
CA ILE A 88 -10.63 7.76 10.62
C ILE A 88 -11.67 7.37 9.58
N ASP A 89 -11.24 6.84 8.43
CA ASP A 89 -12.13 6.41 7.34
C ASP A 89 -13.07 5.28 7.76
N CYS A 90 -12.61 4.34 8.59
CA CYS A 90 -13.44 3.24 9.09
C CYS A 90 -14.48 3.72 10.09
N VAL A 91 -14.11 4.65 10.97
CA VAL A 91 -15.05 5.28 11.91
C VAL A 91 -16.09 6.09 11.15
N LEU A 92 -15.70 6.87 10.13
CA LEU A 92 -16.63 7.61 9.26
C LEU A 92 -17.59 6.68 8.52
N ALA A 93 -17.08 5.58 7.96
CA ALA A 93 -17.90 4.60 7.24
C ALA A 93 -18.92 3.92 8.17
N LYS A 94 -18.52 3.54 9.39
CA LYS A 94 -19.43 2.92 10.35
C LYS A 94 -20.40 3.93 10.96
N ALA A 95 -19.97 5.15 11.25
CA ALA A 95 -20.87 6.23 11.69
C ALA A 95 -21.96 6.48 10.66
N LYS A 96 -21.61 6.47 9.35
CA LYS A 96 -22.58 6.54 8.26
C LYS A 96 -23.53 5.34 8.24
N GLN A 97 -23.03 4.12 8.48
CA GLN A 97 -23.85 2.90 8.56
C GLN A 97 -24.80 2.92 9.76
N LEU A 98 -24.36 3.42 10.92
CA LEU A 98 -25.15 3.56 12.15
C LEU A 98 -25.97 4.85 12.18
N GLN A 99 -25.91 5.66 11.13
CA GLN A 99 -26.55 6.97 11.00
C GLN A 99 -26.25 7.96 12.15
N VAL A 100 -25.11 7.79 12.83
CA VAL A 100 -24.65 8.70 13.88
C VAL A 100 -23.98 9.90 13.22
N LYS A 101 -24.55 11.08 13.39
CA LYS A 101 -23.98 12.33 12.89
C LYS A 101 -23.11 12.97 13.98
N CYS A 102 -21.98 13.54 13.57
CA CYS A 102 -21.20 14.38 14.46
C CYS A 102 -21.96 15.71 14.64
N THR A 103 -22.34 16.05 15.87
CA THR A 103 -23.01 17.32 16.21
C THR A 103 -22.01 18.44 16.41
N ARG A 104 -20.72 18.11 16.59
CA ARG A 104 -19.63 19.08 16.46
C ARG A 104 -19.70 19.66 15.06
N ALA A 105 -20.14 20.92 14.98
CA ALA A 105 -20.16 21.66 13.74
C ALA A 105 -18.77 21.56 13.12
N ARG A 106 -18.67 20.85 11.99
CA ARG A 106 -17.49 20.88 11.13
C ARG A 106 -17.20 22.36 10.90
N HIS A 107 -15.97 22.83 11.10
CA HIS A 107 -15.56 24.21 10.80
C HIS A 107 -16.19 24.70 9.49
N GLY A 108 -17.26 25.45 9.64
CA GLY A 108 -18.35 25.41 8.68
C GLY A 108 -19.64 25.82 9.37
N GLN A 109 -19.57 26.96 10.06
CA GLN A 109 -20.74 27.81 10.28
C GLN A 109 -21.59 27.75 9.01
N GLU A 110 -22.88 27.54 9.15
CA GLU A 110 -23.80 27.64 8.04
C GLU A 110 -23.57 28.99 7.32
N TRP A 111 -23.74 29.00 6.00
CA TRP A 111 -23.64 30.25 5.26
C TRP A 111 -24.82 31.12 5.66
N SER A 112 -24.59 32.04 6.61
CA SER A 112 -25.54 33.10 6.93
C SER A 112 -25.87 33.92 5.70
N ASP A 113 -27.01 34.59 5.71
CA ASP A 113 -27.44 35.37 4.56
C ASP A 113 -26.50 36.55 4.29
N GLU A 114 -25.91 37.16 5.33
CA GLU A 114 -24.82 38.14 5.21
C GLU A 114 -23.63 37.63 4.39
N HIS A 115 -23.18 36.40 4.66
CA HIS A 115 -22.09 35.78 3.91
C HIS A 115 -22.46 35.56 2.44
N ARG A 116 -23.73 35.27 2.14
CA ARG A 116 -24.22 35.09 0.76
C ARG A 116 -24.34 36.42 0.04
N ASP A 117 -24.70 37.48 0.74
CA ASP A 117 -24.80 38.83 0.17
C ASP A 117 -23.42 39.41 -0.12
N ILE A 118 -22.45 39.22 0.78
CA ILE A 118 -21.03 39.53 0.52
C ILE A 118 -20.53 38.79 -0.74
N LEU A 119 -20.87 37.50 -0.89
CA LEU A 119 -20.54 36.76 -2.11
C LEU A 119 -21.21 37.35 -3.36
N ARG A 120 -22.50 37.68 -3.30
CA ARG A 120 -23.24 38.27 -4.44
C ARG A 120 -22.66 39.60 -4.90
N GLN A 121 -22.16 40.41 -3.96
CA GLN A 121 -21.58 41.72 -4.27
C GLN A 121 -20.13 41.59 -4.77
N HIS A 122 -19.27 40.87 -4.06
CA HIS A 122 -17.82 40.92 -4.29
C HIS A 122 -17.29 39.83 -5.23
N TYR A 123 -18.01 38.70 -5.38
CA TYR A 123 -17.58 37.62 -6.27
C TYR A 123 -17.67 38.02 -7.76
N PRO A 124 -18.77 38.64 -8.24
CA PRO A 124 -18.85 39.18 -9.61
C PRO A 124 -18.01 40.44 -9.81
N ALA A 125 -17.67 41.17 -8.75
CA ALA A 125 -16.73 42.30 -8.81
C ALA A 125 -15.27 41.87 -9.01
N GLY A 126 -14.96 40.57 -8.90
CA GLY A 126 -13.62 40.04 -9.16
C GLY A 126 -12.63 40.15 -7.99
N MET A 127 -13.09 40.47 -6.78
CA MET A 127 -12.25 40.55 -5.57
C MET A 127 -11.44 39.26 -5.36
N PRO A 128 -10.13 39.33 -5.05
CA PRO A 128 -9.30 38.14 -4.90
C PRO A 128 -9.87 37.16 -3.87
N LEU A 129 -9.83 35.87 -4.21
CA LEU A 129 -10.46 34.80 -3.41
C LEU A 129 -9.94 34.74 -1.96
N GLY A 130 -8.69 35.16 -1.72
CA GLY A 130 -8.10 35.19 -0.37
C GLY A 130 -8.71 36.27 0.53
N GLU A 131 -8.92 37.47 -0.01
CA GLU A 131 -9.56 38.57 0.73
C GLU A 131 -11.05 38.29 0.95
N LEU A 132 -11.72 37.76 -0.07
CA LEU A 132 -13.12 37.34 0.05
C LEU A 132 -13.30 36.21 1.08
N ALA A 133 -12.32 35.29 1.16
CA ALA A 133 -12.26 34.25 2.18
C ALA A 133 -12.11 34.82 3.60
N ALA A 134 -11.26 35.83 3.78
CA ALA A 134 -11.10 36.52 5.05
C ALA A 134 -12.39 37.22 5.47
N LEU A 135 -13.06 37.90 4.53
CA LEU A 135 -14.30 38.65 4.77
C LEU A 135 -15.49 37.75 5.16
N VAL A 136 -15.54 36.53 4.63
CA VAL A 136 -16.66 35.59 4.87
C VAL A 136 -16.35 34.62 6.03
N GLY A 137 -15.73 35.14 7.09
CA GLY A 137 -15.41 34.40 8.31
C GLY A 137 -14.15 33.54 8.22
N GLY A 138 -13.11 34.00 7.49
CA GLY A 138 -11.81 33.32 7.42
C GLY A 138 -11.82 31.93 6.78
N ARG A 139 -12.76 31.67 5.86
CA ARG A 139 -12.94 30.37 5.22
C ARG A 139 -11.87 30.09 4.18
N GLN A 140 -11.71 28.83 3.77
CA GLN A 140 -10.77 28.49 2.70
C GLN A 140 -11.29 28.98 1.34
N PRO A 141 -10.44 29.51 0.44
CA PRO A 141 -10.80 29.97 -0.90
C PRO A 141 -11.65 28.98 -1.72
N SER A 142 -11.36 27.68 -1.59
CA SER A 142 -12.10 26.62 -2.28
C SER A 142 -13.57 26.52 -1.82
N THR A 143 -13.86 26.79 -0.55
CA THR A 143 -15.22 26.76 0.00
C THR A 143 -16.06 27.96 -0.46
N VAL A 144 -15.43 29.13 -0.57
CA VAL A 144 -15.99 30.35 -1.17
C VAL A 144 -16.37 30.10 -2.63
N GLN A 145 -15.46 29.48 -3.40
CA GLN A 145 -15.72 29.12 -4.81
C GLN A 145 -16.87 28.12 -4.95
N GLN A 146 -16.94 27.10 -4.07
CA GLN A 146 -18.03 26.13 -4.08
C GLN A 146 -19.37 26.78 -3.76
N GLN A 147 -19.42 27.69 -2.77
CA GLN A 147 -20.65 28.38 -2.44
C GLN A 147 -21.09 29.36 -3.53
N ALA A 148 -20.15 30.12 -4.11
CA ALA A 148 -20.44 30.99 -5.24
C ALA A 148 -20.98 30.20 -6.44
N SER A 149 -20.45 29.00 -6.69
CA SER A 149 -20.96 28.09 -7.72
C SER A 149 -22.39 27.62 -7.41
N LYS A 150 -22.72 27.32 -6.15
CA LYS A 150 -24.09 26.99 -5.71
C LYS A 150 -25.05 28.16 -5.85
N LEU A 151 -24.57 29.39 -5.65
CA LEU A 151 -25.33 30.63 -5.84
C LEU A 151 -25.38 31.08 -7.32
N GLY A 152 -24.76 30.34 -8.24
CA GLY A 152 -24.74 30.67 -9.68
C GLY A 152 -23.87 31.89 -10.04
N LEU A 153 -23.02 32.35 -9.13
CA LEU A 153 -22.19 33.54 -9.32
C LEU A 153 -20.98 33.21 -10.20
N LYS A 154 -20.72 34.08 -11.18
CA LYS A 154 -19.57 33.99 -12.09
C LYS A 154 -18.61 35.13 -11.79
N ARG A 155 -17.30 34.84 -11.79
CA ARG A 155 -16.27 35.89 -11.74
C ARG A 155 -16.11 36.51 -13.13
N PRO A 156 -15.74 37.79 -13.21
CA PRO A 156 -15.32 38.39 -14.47
C PRO A 156 -14.11 37.60 -14.96
N GLY A 157 -14.09 37.29 -16.26
CA GLY A 157 -12.98 36.59 -16.89
C GLY A 157 -11.67 37.30 -16.52
N ARG A 158 -10.62 36.53 -16.21
CA ARG A 158 -9.31 37.11 -15.94
C ARG A 158 -8.96 38.02 -17.11
N PRO A 159 -8.71 39.33 -16.93
CA PRO A 159 -8.15 40.14 -18.00
C PRO A 159 -6.85 39.44 -18.43
N SER A 160 -6.71 39.17 -19.73
CA SER A 160 -5.47 38.62 -20.25
C SER A 160 -4.35 39.49 -19.72
N ARG A 161 -3.35 38.88 -19.08
CA ARG A 161 -2.11 39.59 -18.78
C ARG A 161 -1.55 39.98 -20.15
N GLU A 162 -1.74 41.24 -20.55
CA GLU A 162 -1.22 41.75 -21.81
C GLU A 162 0.27 41.42 -21.85
N GLY A 163 0.69 40.62 -22.83
CA GLY A 163 2.08 40.19 -23.00
C GLY A 163 2.37 38.68 -22.97
N VAL A 164 1.41 37.78 -22.73
CA VAL A 164 1.63 36.32 -22.91
C VAL A 164 0.49 35.66 -23.66
N THR A 165 0.40 35.92 -24.97
CA THR A 165 -0.41 35.10 -25.88
C THR A 165 0.41 33.93 -26.42
N LEU A 166 0.64 32.93 -25.57
CA LEU A 166 0.90 31.55 -26.02
C LEU A 166 -0.22 30.66 -25.47
N ARG A 167 -1.48 31.06 -25.64
CA ARG A 167 -2.59 30.14 -25.40
C ARG A 167 -2.59 29.15 -26.56
N PRO A 168 -2.32 27.85 -26.34
CA PRO A 168 -2.38 26.87 -27.41
C PRO A 168 -3.78 26.88 -28.06
N PRO A 169 -3.89 26.62 -29.38
CA PRO A 169 -5.18 26.62 -30.06
C PRO A 169 -6.18 25.70 -29.34
N GLN A 170 -7.40 26.15 -29.03
CA GLN A 170 -8.30 25.35 -28.17
C GLN A 170 -8.80 24.04 -28.81
N HIS A 171 -8.61 23.85 -30.12
CA HIS A 171 -9.08 22.70 -30.87
C HIS A 171 -7.95 22.02 -31.65
N TRP A 172 -8.13 20.73 -31.93
CA TRP A 172 -7.24 19.94 -32.78
C TRP A 172 -7.80 19.89 -34.20
N SER A 173 -6.98 20.25 -35.17
CA SER A 173 -7.31 20.16 -36.59
C SER A 173 -7.27 18.72 -37.10
N ALA A 174 -7.95 18.46 -38.22
CA ALA A 174 -7.93 17.15 -38.87
C ALA A 174 -6.51 16.74 -39.32
N ALA A 175 -5.69 17.70 -39.76
CA ALA A 175 -4.30 17.49 -40.13
C ALA A 175 -3.44 17.11 -38.90
N GLU A 176 -3.60 17.81 -37.77
CA GLU A 176 -2.93 17.45 -36.51
C GLU A 176 -3.33 16.06 -36.02
N ASN A 177 -4.61 15.68 -36.17
CA ASN A 177 -5.07 14.35 -35.83
C ASN A 177 -4.41 13.27 -36.71
N ALA A 178 -4.33 13.49 -38.02
CA ALA A 178 -3.69 12.56 -38.95
C ALA A 178 -2.19 12.41 -38.66
N LEU A 179 -1.49 13.52 -38.38
CA LEU A 179 -0.09 13.51 -37.95
C LEU A 179 0.08 12.78 -36.62
N LEU A 180 -0.81 13.02 -35.65
CA LEU A 180 -0.73 12.35 -34.35
C LEU A 180 -0.94 10.84 -34.50
N VAL A 181 -1.90 10.38 -35.31
CA VAL A 181 -2.12 8.96 -35.60
C VAL A 181 -0.87 8.32 -36.20
N LYS A 182 -0.22 8.99 -37.17
CA LYS A 182 1.01 8.51 -37.82
C LYS A 182 2.17 8.37 -36.83
N LEU A 183 2.36 9.36 -35.95
CA LEU A 183 3.49 9.41 -35.02
C LEU A 183 3.25 8.63 -33.69
N TRP A 184 1.99 8.26 -33.38
CA TRP A 184 1.61 7.70 -32.09
C TRP A 184 2.34 6.40 -31.71
N ALA A 185 2.53 5.51 -32.69
CA ALA A 185 3.06 4.16 -32.49
C ALA A 185 4.60 4.10 -32.42
N CYS A 186 5.29 4.97 -33.17
CA CYS A 186 6.72 4.80 -33.47
C CYS A 186 7.61 5.98 -33.04
N SER A 187 7.05 7.16 -32.77
CA SER A 187 7.88 8.34 -32.50
C SER A 187 8.33 8.43 -31.04
N SER A 188 9.51 9.00 -30.84
CA SER A 188 10.01 9.35 -29.50
C SER A 188 9.16 10.45 -28.86
N ILE A 189 9.35 10.71 -27.56
CA ILE A 189 8.64 11.81 -26.90
C ILE A 189 9.12 13.16 -27.47
N GLU A 190 10.42 13.28 -27.75
CA GLU A 190 11.04 14.49 -28.30
C GLU A 190 10.55 14.77 -29.72
N GLU A 191 10.49 13.75 -30.57
CA GLU A 191 10.01 13.88 -31.95
C GLU A 191 8.52 14.29 -31.99
N LEU A 192 7.70 13.79 -31.05
CA LEU A 192 6.31 14.24 -30.92
C LEU A 192 6.19 15.68 -30.42
N VAL A 193 6.99 16.10 -29.45
CA VAL A 193 6.95 17.48 -28.95
C VAL A 193 7.46 18.44 -30.03
N ALA A 194 8.47 18.04 -30.81
CA ALA A 194 8.96 18.79 -31.96
C ALA A 194 7.91 18.88 -33.09
N ALA A 195 7.14 17.81 -33.34
CA ALA A 195 6.06 17.81 -34.33
C ALA A 195 4.85 18.68 -33.93
N PHE A 196 4.69 18.99 -32.64
CA PHE A 196 3.60 19.82 -32.12
C PHE A 196 4.14 20.94 -31.20
N PRO A 197 4.84 21.95 -31.73
CA PRO A 197 5.54 22.96 -30.93
C PRO A 197 4.61 23.85 -30.10
N THR A 198 3.35 23.98 -30.49
CA THR A 198 2.33 24.74 -29.74
C THR A 198 1.69 23.90 -28.63
N ARG A 199 2.01 22.61 -28.50
CA ARG A 199 1.36 21.65 -27.61
C ARG A 199 2.34 21.07 -26.62
N THR A 200 1.88 20.88 -25.38
CA THR A 200 2.65 20.12 -24.41
C THR A 200 2.42 18.62 -24.58
N TYR A 201 3.42 17.80 -24.25
CA TYR A 201 3.32 16.34 -24.28
C TYR A 201 2.05 15.80 -23.60
N GLN A 202 1.64 16.40 -22.48
CA GLN A 202 0.44 16.00 -21.73
C GLN A 202 -0.83 16.20 -22.55
N THR A 203 -0.94 17.30 -23.29
CA THR A 203 -2.09 17.57 -24.16
C THR A 203 -2.13 16.62 -25.37
N ILE A 204 -0.97 16.33 -25.95
CA ILE A 204 -0.82 15.37 -27.06
C ILE A 204 -1.22 13.97 -26.60
N TRP A 205 -0.73 13.54 -25.45
CA TRP A 205 -1.06 12.25 -24.86
C TRP A 205 -2.54 12.14 -24.52
N ALA A 206 -3.12 13.17 -23.89
CA ALA A 206 -4.53 13.16 -23.53
C ALA A 206 -5.42 13.08 -24.78
N HIS A 207 -5.10 13.82 -25.83
CA HIS A 207 -5.85 13.80 -27.08
C HIS A 207 -5.74 12.45 -27.80
N GLY A 208 -4.52 11.95 -27.99
CA GLY A 208 -4.31 10.65 -28.66
C GLY A 208 -4.91 9.46 -27.90
N SER A 209 -4.78 9.44 -26.57
CA SER A 209 -5.27 8.32 -25.74
C SER A 209 -6.77 8.38 -25.44
N LYS A 210 -7.34 9.57 -25.19
CA LYS A 210 -8.74 9.70 -24.75
C LYS A 210 -9.69 10.07 -25.89
N VAL A 211 -9.26 10.96 -26.80
CA VAL A 211 -10.11 11.48 -27.87
C VAL A 211 -10.01 10.58 -29.10
N LEU A 212 -8.79 10.35 -29.60
CA LEU A 212 -8.54 9.47 -30.75
C LEU A 212 -8.52 7.98 -30.38
N LYS A 213 -8.51 7.66 -29.07
CA LYS A 213 -8.54 6.29 -28.54
C LYS A 213 -7.50 5.35 -29.17
N LEU A 214 -6.31 5.87 -29.47
CA LEU A 214 -5.22 5.13 -30.14
C LEU A 214 -4.52 4.10 -29.25
N GLY A 215 -5.13 3.74 -28.11
CA GLY A 215 -4.60 2.75 -27.18
C GLY A 215 -3.36 3.22 -26.40
N LYS A 216 -2.65 2.26 -25.79
CA LYS A 216 -1.38 2.55 -25.10
C LYS A 216 -0.32 2.81 -26.16
N ARG A 217 0.39 3.94 -26.05
CA ARG A 217 1.66 4.10 -26.75
C ARG A 217 2.58 2.97 -26.32
N THR A 218 3.03 2.17 -27.27
CA THR A 218 4.21 1.33 -27.08
C THR A 218 5.35 2.28 -26.72
N ARG A 219 5.74 2.33 -25.44
CA ARG A 219 6.96 3.03 -25.00
C ARG A 219 8.05 2.51 -25.92
N SER A 220 8.59 3.38 -26.79
CA SER A 220 9.29 3.00 -28.03
C SER A 220 10.07 1.69 -27.85
N THR A 221 9.47 0.58 -28.24
CA THR A 221 10.18 -0.71 -28.43
C THR A 221 11.09 -0.61 -29.65
N VAL A 222 10.84 0.40 -30.49
CA VAL A 222 11.64 0.73 -31.65
C VAL A 222 12.84 1.56 -31.22
N TRP A 223 14.02 0.99 -31.41
CA TRP A 223 15.30 1.68 -31.25
C TRP A 223 15.67 2.32 -32.58
N SER A 224 16.02 3.61 -32.56
CA SER A 224 16.51 4.29 -33.76
C SER A 224 17.85 3.65 -34.17
N GLN A 225 18.22 3.76 -35.45
CA GLN A 225 19.50 3.23 -35.90
C GLN A 225 20.66 3.94 -35.20
N ALA A 226 20.56 5.26 -35.01
CA ALA A 226 21.51 6.05 -34.23
C ALA A 226 21.64 5.57 -32.77
N ASP A 227 20.54 5.21 -32.10
CA ASP A 227 20.58 4.69 -30.73
C ASP A 227 21.28 3.32 -30.67
N LYS A 228 21.10 2.48 -31.70
CA LYS A 228 21.76 1.18 -31.80
C LYS A 228 23.25 1.35 -32.07
N ASP A 229 23.62 2.27 -32.94
CA ASP A 229 25.02 2.58 -33.27
C ASP A 229 25.75 3.15 -32.04
N LEU A 230 25.11 4.07 -31.32
CA LEU A 230 25.62 4.61 -30.05
C LEU A 230 25.76 3.52 -28.99
N LEU A 231 24.79 2.60 -28.90
CA LEU A 231 24.88 1.45 -28.01
C LEU A 231 26.06 0.54 -28.40
N GLN A 232 26.27 0.24 -29.69
CA GLN A 232 27.40 -0.58 -30.13
C GLN A 232 28.76 0.05 -29.79
N GLN A 233 28.88 1.37 -29.89
CA GLN A 233 30.13 2.09 -29.62
C GLN A 233 30.42 2.27 -28.12
N GLU A 234 29.43 2.69 -27.34
CA GLU A 234 29.64 3.19 -25.97
C GLU A 234 29.31 2.17 -24.87
N TYR A 235 28.48 1.16 -25.18
CA TYR A 235 28.12 0.13 -24.21
C TYR A 235 29.29 -0.78 -23.80
N PRO A 236 30.22 -1.19 -24.70
CA PRO A 236 31.36 -2.04 -24.34
C PRO A 236 32.27 -1.42 -23.29
N THR A 237 32.45 -0.09 -23.33
CA THR A 237 33.44 0.66 -22.54
C THR A 237 32.81 1.29 -21.28
N LYS A 238 31.73 2.06 -21.42
CA LYS A 238 31.14 2.87 -20.34
C LYS A 238 29.94 2.18 -19.68
N GLY A 239 29.20 1.35 -20.42
CA GLY A 239 28.14 0.48 -19.90
C GLY A 239 26.75 1.11 -19.83
N ALA A 240 25.79 0.33 -19.30
CA ALA A 240 24.35 0.60 -19.44
C ALA A 240 23.87 1.91 -18.83
N ALA A 241 24.47 2.38 -17.73
CA ALA A 241 24.06 3.62 -17.06
C ALA A 241 24.41 4.87 -17.89
N HIS A 242 25.58 4.89 -18.51
CA HIS A 242 26.02 6.00 -19.36
C HIS A 242 25.22 6.07 -20.65
N VAL A 243 25.03 4.93 -21.32
CA VAL A 243 24.20 4.87 -22.54
C VAL A 243 22.73 5.20 -22.23
N ALA A 244 22.24 4.86 -21.03
CA ALA A 244 20.90 5.24 -20.58
C ALA A 244 20.71 6.75 -20.44
N GLU A 245 21.72 7.45 -19.93
CA GLU A 245 21.72 8.91 -19.83
C GLU A 245 21.71 9.58 -21.21
N LEU A 246 22.53 9.08 -22.15
CA LEU A 246 22.59 9.62 -23.52
C LEU A 246 21.32 9.38 -24.33
N VAL A 247 20.69 8.21 -24.18
CA VAL A 247 19.49 7.81 -24.94
C VAL A 247 18.20 8.22 -24.22
N GLY A 248 18.28 8.77 -23.00
CA GLY A 248 17.12 9.15 -22.19
C GLY A 248 16.23 7.95 -21.79
N ARG A 249 16.81 6.76 -21.65
CA ARG A 249 16.10 5.51 -21.34
C ARG A 249 16.57 4.90 -20.02
N SER A 250 15.88 3.88 -19.53
CA SER A 250 16.31 3.16 -18.32
C SER A 250 17.54 2.29 -18.60
N ALA A 251 18.47 2.20 -17.64
CA ALA A 251 19.61 1.27 -17.72
C ALA A 251 19.19 -0.19 -17.95
N SER A 252 18.02 -0.60 -17.44
CA SER A 252 17.47 -1.93 -17.68
C SER A 252 17.08 -2.16 -19.15
N THR A 253 16.49 -1.16 -19.80
CA THR A 253 16.09 -1.24 -21.21
C THR A 253 17.29 -1.22 -22.16
N VAL A 254 18.34 -0.48 -21.81
CA VAL A 254 19.61 -0.49 -22.54
C VAL A 254 20.28 -1.86 -22.44
N THR A 255 20.28 -2.48 -21.25
CA THR A 255 20.84 -3.82 -21.05
C THR A 255 20.11 -4.86 -21.89
N GLN A 256 18.77 -4.79 -21.96
CA GLN A 256 17.97 -5.68 -22.81
C GLN A 256 18.28 -5.51 -24.30
N MET A 257 18.45 -4.27 -24.77
CA MET A 257 18.82 -4.04 -26.16
C MET A 257 20.25 -4.47 -26.47
N ALA A 258 21.20 -4.27 -25.55
CA ALA A 258 22.56 -4.77 -25.69
C ALA A 258 22.59 -6.30 -25.84
N VAL A 259 21.76 -7.02 -25.08
CA VAL A 259 21.59 -8.48 -25.24
C VAL A 259 21.03 -8.81 -26.62
N HIS A 260 20.02 -8.07 -27.10
CA HIS A 260 19.42 -8.29 -28.42
C HIS A 260 20.40 -8.02 -29.58
N LEU A 261 21.25 -7.00 -29.47
CA LEU A 261 22.29 -6.66 -30.45
C LEU A 261 23.57 -7.49 -30.28
N GLY A 262 23.64 -8.39 -29.29
CA GLY A 262 24.82 -9.19 -29.00
C GLY A 262 26.01 -8.41 -28.43
N VAL A 263 25.81 -7.15 -28.05
CA VAL A 263 26.87 -6.26 -27.53
C VAL A 263 27.16 -6.60 -26.07
N LYS A 264 28.34 -7.13 -25.81
CA LYS A 264 28.81 -7.48 -24.46
C LYS A 264 29.70 -6.37 -23.92
N ARG A 265 29.57 -6.09 -22.61
CA ARG A 265 30.48 -5.20 -21.89
C ARG A 265 31.86 -5.85 -21.79
N ASP A 266 32.92 -5.11 -22.12
CA ASP A 266 34.28 -5.62 -22.02
C ASP A 266 34.64 -5.81 -20.53
N ARG A 267 35.03 -7.04 -20.19
CA ARG A 267 35.42 -7.43 -18.83
C ARG A 267 36.68 -6.67 -18.38
N LYS A 268 37.61 -6.33 -19.30
CA LYS A 268 38.83 -5.57 -18.98
C LYS A 268 38.53 -4.10 -18.74
N ALA A 269 37.72 -3.47 -19.59
CA ALA A 269 37.25 -2.09 -19.41
C ALA A 269 36.42 -1.95 -18.12
N ARG A 270 35.58 -2.94 -17.78
CA ARG A 270 34.84 -3.00 -16.51
C ARG A 270 35.78 -2.95 -15.30
N VAL A 271 36.82 -3.78 -15.29
CA VAL A 271 37.79 -3.83 -14.19
C VAL A 271 38.57 -2.53 -14.08
N LYS A 272 38.88 -1.85 -15.20
CA LYS A 272 39.57 -0.55 -15.22
C LYS A 272 38.69 0.65 -14.81
N ALA A 273 37.39 0.59 -15.09
CA ALA A 273 36.44 1.64 -14.73
C ALA A 273 35.86 1.48 -13.31
N GLU A 274 35.69 0.23 -12.85
CA GLU A 274 35.21 -0.10 -11.50
C GLU A 274 36.35 -0.28 -10.49
N SER A 275 37.62 -0.23 -10.92
CA SER A 275 38.76 -0.12 -10.01
C SER A 275 38.73 1.24 -9.33
N LYS A 276 37.90 1.32 -8.28
CA LYS A 276 38.13 2.18 -7.13
C LYS A 276 39.61 2.03 -6.76
N PRO A 277 40.38 3.10 -6.53
CA PRO A 277 41.76 2.95 -6.07
C PRO A 277 41.72 2.06 -4.83
N LEU A 278 42.29 0.87 -4.94
CA LEU A 278 42.40 -0.05 -3.82
C LEU A 278 43.13 0.75 -2.73
N ALA A 279 42.56 0.76 -1.52
CA ALA A 279 43.15 1.48 -0.39
C ALA A 279 44.66 1.18 -0.29
N PRO A 280 45.49 2.16 0.14
CA PRO A 280 46.94 2.07 0.04
C PRO A 280 47.46 0.78 0.66
N LEU A 281 48.36 0.11 -0.07
CA LEU A 281 49.14 -1.04 0.39
C LEU A 281 49.69 -0.76 1.80
N TRP A 282 49.64 -1.75 2.69
CA TRP A 282 50.21 -1.65 4.04
C TRP A 282 51.68 -1.23 3.94
N SER A 283 52.06 -0.17 4.66
CA SER A 283 53.45 0.27 4.74
C SER A 283 54.26 -0.67 5.65
N PRO A 284 55.56 -0.90 5.37
CA PRO A 284 56.45 -1.61 6.29
C PRO A 284 56.46 -1.04 7.71
N GLU A 285 56.23 0.27 7.85
CA GLU A 285 56.12 0.94 9.16
C GLU A 285 54.85 0.53 9.92
N GLU A 286 53.72 0.41 9.21
CA GLU A 286 52.46 -0.06 9.80
C GLU A 286 52.58 -1.52 10.24
N ASP A 287 53.30 -2.35 9.48
CA ASP A 287 53.57 -3.74 9.84
C ASP A 287 54.49 -3.86 11.07
N ALA A 288 55.51 -3.00 11.19
CA ALA A 288 56.39 -2.94 12.36
C ALA A 288 55.63 -2.54 13.63
N LEU A 289 54.74 -1.53 13.53
CA LEU A 289 53.86 -1.12 14.63
C LEU A 289 52.91 -2.24 15.05
N LEU A 290 52.32 -2.96 14.08
CA LEU A 290 51.50 -4.13 14.38
C LEU A 290 52.29 -5.20 15.14
N GLN A 291 53.53 -5.47 14.73
CA GLN A 291 54.38 -6.46 15.37
C GLN A 291 54.77 -6.05 16.79
N GLN A 292 55.20 -4.80 17.01
CA GLN A 292 55.61 -4.31 18.32
C GLN A 292 54.44 -4.25 19.32
N HIS A 293 53.32 -3.61 18.95
CA HIS A 293 52.24 -3.35 19.87
C HIS A 293 51.35 -4.58 20.13
N TYR A 294 51.16 -5.45 19.13
CA TYR A 294 50.38 -6.67 19.31
C TYR A 294 51.14 -7.73 20.12
N THR A 295 52.48 -7.83 19.98
CA THR A 295 53.31 -8.69 20.84
C THR A 295 53.41 -8.15 22.27
N ALA A 296 53.47 -6.82 22.45
CA ALA A 296 53.35 -6.15 23.75
C ALA A 296 51.97 -6.32 24.42
N GLY A 297 50.99 -6.89 23.72
CA GLY A 297 49.72 -7.29 24.28
C GLY A 297 48.62 -6.22 24.27
N MET A 298 48.78 -5.15 23.50
CA MET A 298 47.74 -4.12 23.29
C MET A 298 46.46 -4.72 22.70
N HIS A 299 45.31 -4.09 22.99
CA HIS A 299 44.04 -4.54 22.46
C HIS A 299 43.88 -4.14 21.00
N VAL A 300 43.13 -4.94 20.23
CA VAL A 300 42.94 -4.72 18.79
C VAL A 300 42.24 -3.38 18.50
N ASP A 301 41.39 -2.93 19.42
CA ASP A 301 40.70 -1.63 19.28
C ASP A 301 41.65 -0.44 19.45
N ASP A 302 42.68 -0.56 20.30
CA ASP A 302 43.71 0.47 20.46
C ASP A 302 44.63 0.52 19.22
N LEU A 303 44.92 -0.63 18.62
CA LEU A 303 45.65 -0.73 17.35
C LEU A 303 44.88 -0.10 16.19
N VAL A 304 43.56 -0.24 16.17
CA VAL A 304 42.67 0.38 15.18
C VAL A 304 42.68 1.90 15.33
N ALA A 305 42.66 2.40 16.57
CA ALA A 305 42.76 3.82 16.85
C ALA A 305 44.13 4.39 16.45
N LEU A 306 45.22 3.66 16.68
CA LEU A 306 46.60 4.08 16.37
C LEU A 306 46.90 4.08 14.87
N LEU A 307 46.43 3.08 14.12
CA LEU A 307 46.69 2.94 12.69
C LEU A 307 45.65 3.65 11.80
N GLY A 308 44.51 4.06 12.35
CA GLY A 308 43.40 4.64 11.59
C GLY A 308 42.76 3.68 10.57
N ARG A 309 43.09 2.37 10.63
CA ARG A 309 42.60 1.33 9.71
C ARG A 309 41.42 0.58 10.31
N PRO A 310 40.45 0.13 9.49
CA PRO A 310 39.27 -0.55 10.01
C PRO A 310 39.63 -1.91 10.62
N LYS A 311 39.03 -2.25 11.77
CA LYS A 311 39.25 -3.49 12.54
C LYS A 311 39.36 -4.78 11.70
N PRO A 312 38.53 -5.01 10.66
CA PRO A 312 38.68 -6.19 9.79
C PRO A 312 39.98 -6.22 8.99
N ALA A 313 40.47 -5.07 8.53
CA ALA A 313 41.72 -4.97 7.78
C ALA A 313 42.92 -5.24 8.70
N THR A 314 42.92 -4.68 9.92
CA THR A 314 43.96 -4.90 10.93
C THR A 314 44.06 -6.36 11.35
N LEU A 315 42.92 -7.02 11.60
CA LEU A 315 42.89 -8.46 11.92
C LEU A 315 43.35 -9.33 10.75
N HIS A 316 42.96 -8.98 9.53
CA HIS A 316 43.41 -9.69 8.34
C HIS A 316 44.93 -9.54 8.16
N ARG A 317 45.50 -8.35 8.35
CA ARG A 317 46.95 -8.14 8.25
C ARG A 317 47.72 -8.88 9.33
N LEU A 318 47.27 -8.86 10.58
CA LEU A 318 47.84 -9.67 11.67
C LEU A 318 47.84 -11.17 11.33
N SER A 319 46.80 -11.67 10.65
CA SER A 319 46.73 -13.06 10.19
C SER A 319 47.72 -13.37 9.05
N VAL A 320 47.92 -12.43 8.13
CA VAL A 320 48.89 -12.54 7.02
C VAL A 320 50.33 -12.53 7.54
N LEU A 321 50.64 -11.65 8.50
CA LEU A 321 51.95 -11.56 9.15
C LEU A 321 52.20 -12.68 10.19
N LYS A 322 51.18 -13.52 10.46
CA LYS A 322 51.24 -14.66 11.41
C LYS A 322 51.73 -14.28 12.81
N ILE A 323 51.48 -13.06 13.26
CA ILE A 323 51.93 -12.58 14.57
C ILE A 323 51.06 -13.23 15.65
N LYS A 324 51.68 -14.03 16.54
CA LYS A 324 51.00 -14.70 17.67
C LYS A 324 51.13 -13.84 18.93
N ARG A 325 50.02 -13.69 19.67
CA ARG A 325 50.03 -13.03 20.97
C ARG A 325 50.64 -13.98 22.02
N LEU A 326 51.56 -13.48 22.84
CA LEU A 326 52.09 -14.27 23.95
C LEU A 326 50.96 -14.62 24.94
N PRO A 327 50.91 -15.86 25.46
CA PRO A 327 49.90 -16.26 26.42
C PRO A 327 50.02 -15.41 27.68
N LYS A 328 48.90 -14.84 28.14
CA LYS A 328 48.84 -14.11 29.42
C LYS A 328 49.32 -15.04 30.53
N MET A 329 50.38 -14.67 31.26
CA MET A 329 50.77 -15.37 32.48
C MET A 329 49.55 -15.48 33.40
N LYS A 330 49.23 -16.69 33.85
CA LYS A 330 48.17 -16.95 34.81
C LYS A 330 48.54 -16.23 36.11
N VAL A 331 47.79 -15.20 36.47
CA VAL A 331 47.88 -14.58 37.79
C VAL A 331 47.45 -15.64 38.81
N VAL A 332 48.40 -16.05 39.67
CA VAL A 332 48.16 -16.93 40.82
C VAL A 332 47.10 -16.26 41.71
N PRO A 333 46.04 -16.96 42.17
CA PRO A 333 45.07 -16.36 43.07
C PRO A 333 45.71 -16.16 44.44
N THR A 334 45.89 -14.93 44.86
CA THR A 334 46.31 -14.60 46.24
C THR A 334 45.15 -14.86 47.22
N PRO A 335 45.44 -15.38 48.43
CA PRO A 335 44.41 -15.71 49.41
C PRO A 335 43.72 -14.46 49.96
N LYS A 336 42.41 -14.57 50.19
CA LYS A 336 41.57 -13.51 50.78
C LYS A 336 42.04 -13.18 52.20
N VAL A 337 42.42 -11.93 52.43
CA VAL A 337 42.63 -11.34 53.76
C VAL A 337 41.42 -10.47 54.13
N PRO A 338 40.99 -10.41 55.42
CA PRO A 338 39.66 -9.94 55.83
C PRO A 338 39.48 -8.42 55.79
N LYS A 339 38.22 -8.00 55.71
CA LYS A 339 37.76 -6.60 55.67
C LYS A 339 38.06 -5.86 56.97
N GLU A 340 38.82 -4.78 56.89
CA GLU A 340 38.84 -3.72 57.90
C GLU A 340 38.02 -2.49 57.48
N LYS A 341 37.32 -1.93 58.46
CA LYS A 341 36.40 -0.79 58.35
C LYS A 341 37.14 0.54 58.50
N LYS A 342 36.64 1.58 57.80
CA LYS A 342 36.59 3.04 58.09
C LYS A 342 36.93 3.81 56.80
N ALA A 343 36.39 4.98 56.47
CA ALA A 343 35.48 5.91 57.13
C ALA A 343 34.62 6.65 56.09
N LYS A 344 33.54 7.26 56.59
CA LYS A 344 32.52 8.03 55.87
C LYS A 344 33.09 9.30 55.25
N LEU A 345 32.66 9.63 54.03
CA LEU A 345 32.44 11.01 53.58
C LEU A 345 31.13 11.08 52.76
N ARG A 346 30.19 11.90 53.22
CA ARG A 346 29.00 12.43 52.50
C ARG A 346 29.41 13.80 51.88
N PRO A 347 28.61 14.49 51.04
CA PRO A 347 27.28 14.21 50.45
C PRO A 347 27.32 14.42 48.90
N VAL A 348 26.27 14.38 48.06
CA VAL A 348 25.11 15.29 47.91
C VAL A 348 23.97 14.59 47.16
N ALA A 349 22.75 14.92 47.56
CA ALA A 349 21.49 14.31 47.16
C ALA A 349 21.15 14.47 45.68
N ARG A 350 20.79 13.35 45.03
CA ARG A 350 20.01 13.36 43.78
C ARG A 350 18.68 12.68 44.05
N VAL A 351 17.60 13.43 43.80
CA VAL A 351 16.19 13.06 43.98
C VAL A 351 15.89 11.74 43.25
N LYS A 352 15.36 10.75 43.98
CA LYS A 352 14.91 9.46 43.46
C LYS A 352 13.49 9.60 42.90
N VAL A 353 13.32 9.33 41.61
CA VAL A 353 12.02 8.95 41.02
C VAL A 353 11.92 7.43 41.10
N ALA A 354 10.84 6.92 41.72
CA ALA A 354 10.61 5.50 41.93
C ALA A 354 10.25 4.78 40.60
N PRO A 355 10.91 3.66 40.25
CA PRO A 355 10.42 2.77 39.21
C PRO A 355 9.39 1.77 39.78
N ALA A 356 8.32 1.55 39.03
CA ALA A 356 7.18 0.66 39.34
C ALA A 356 7.59 -0.81 39.63
N PRO A 357 6.79 -1.55 40.43
CA PRO A 357 7.11 -2.91 40.86
C PRO A 357 7.05 -3.91 39.69
N LYS A 358 8.02 -4.83 39.66
CA LYS A 358 8.07 -5.96 38.72
C LYS A 358 6.90 -6.92 39.00
N PRO A 359 6.20 -7.44 37.98
CA PRO A 359 5.20 -8.48 38.19
C PRO A 359 5.85 -9.79 38.66
N ALA A 360 5.16 -10.48 39.57
CA ALA A 360 5.57 -11.72 40.21
C ALA A 360 5.80 -12.87 39.19
N PRO A 361 6.70 -13.83 39.50
CA PRO A 361 6.90 -15.00 38.66
C PRO A 361 5.70 -15.96 38.79
N MET A 362 5.06 -16.26 37.65
CA MET A 362 3.99 -17.27 37.57
C MET A 362 4.56 -18.69 37.45
N PRO A 363 3.79 -19.72 37.88
CA PRO A 363 4.29 -21.06 38.14
C PRO A 363 4.61 -21.84 36.87
N LYS A 364 5.64 -22.70 36.96
CA LYS A 364 5.99 -23.67 35.92
C LYS A 364 4.85 -24.69 35.79
N VAL A 365 4.07 -24.58 34.73
CA VAL A 365 3.11 -25.63 34.34
C VAL A 365 3.85 -26.68 33.53
N ALA A 366 3.77 -27.94 33.97
CA ALA A 366 4.32 -29.11 33.30
C ALA A 366 3.75 -29.24 31.87
N PRO A 367 4.53 -29.77 30.91
CA PRO A 367 4.07 -29.86 29.52
C PRO A 367 2.94 -30.88 29.40
N VAL A 368 1.75 -30.40 29.04
CA VAL A 368 0.69 -31.25 28.49
C VAL A 368 1.14 -31.68 27.10
N ALA A 369 1.18 -33.00 26.88
CA ALA A 369 1.51 -33.59 25.60
C ALA A 369 0.55 -33.06 24.51
N PRO A 370 1.05 -32.48 23.40
CA PRO A 370 0.19 -32.06 22.32
C PRO A 370 -0.36 -33.28 21.57
N ALA A 371 -1.67 -33.28 21.34
CA ALA A 371 -2.36 -34.18 20.42
C ALA A 371 -1.65 -34.19 19.04
N PRO A 372 -1.67 -35.32 18.31
CA PRO A 372 -0.99 -35.46 17.04
C PRO A 372 -1.55 -34.46 16.03
N LYS A 373 -0.72 -33.47 15.67
CA LYS A 373 -1.01 -32.55 14.58
C LYS A 373 -1.08 -33.36 13.29
N SER A 374 -2.19 -33.23 12.57
CA SER A 374 -2.35 -33.73 11.21
C SER A 374 -1.14 -33.32 10.37
N GLY A 375 -0.43 -34.34 9.87
CA GLY A 375 0.85 -34.18 9.20
C GLY A 375 0.72 -33.45 7.87
N LEU A 376 1.26 -32.23 7.81
CA LEU A 376 1.75 -31.67 6.56
C LEU A 376 3.26 -31.55 6.71
N ALA A 377 3.95 -32.62 6.31
CA ALA A 377 5.39 -32.76 6.37
C ALA A 377 6.06 -31.72 5.45
N ALA A 378 7.11 -31.09 5.98
CA ALA A 378 8.05 -30.28 5.21
C ALA A 378 8.83 -31.21 4.26
N HIS A 379 8.30 -31.48 3.06
CA HIS A 379 8.98 -32.33 2.07
C HIS A 379 9.87 -31.54 1.12
N GLY A 380 11.04 -32.12 0.87
CA GLY A 380 12.20 -31.55 0.19
C GLY A 380 11.96 -31.04 -1.23
N SER A 381 12.88 -30.16 -1.64
CA SER A 381 12.88 -29.41 -2.90
C SER A 381 13.10 -30.26 -4.16
N SER A 382 13.22 -31.59 -4.05
CA SER A 382 13.45 -32.51 -5.18
C SER A 382 12.20 -33.35 -5.48
N TRP A 383 11.98 -33.63 -6.77
CA TRP A 383 10.94 -34.52 -7.28
C TRP A 383 11.48 -35.95 -7.36
N SER A 384 10.74 -36.94 -6.86
CA SER A 384 11.12 -38.34 -7.06
C SER A 384 10.84 -38.78 -8.51
N PRO A 385 11.56 -39.80 -9.04
CA PRO A 385 11.26 -40.38 -10.36
C PRO A 385 9.81 -40.84 -10.49
N GLU A 386 9.27 -41.51 -9.46
CA GLU A 386 7.87 -41.96 -9.40
C GLU A 386 6.88 -40.79 -9.48
N GLN A 387 7.17 -39.67 -8.81
CA GLN A 387 6.33 -38.47 -8.89
C GLN A 387 6.35 -37.85 -10.29
N ASN A 388 7.48 -37.93 -11.01
CA ASN A 388 7.56 -37.45 -12.39
C ASN A 388 6.78 -38.36 -13.34
N GLU A 389 6.81 -39.68 -13.14
CA GLU A 389 6.04 -40.65 -13.93
C GLU A 389 4.53 -40.50 -13.73
N GLN A 390 4.09 -40.31 -12.48
CA GLN A 390 2.70 -39.97 -12.16
C GLN A 390 2.27 -38.65 -12.81
N LEU A 391 3.17 -37.66 -12.86
CA LEU A 391 2.90 -36.38 -13.49
C LEU A 391 2.83 -36.51 -15.02
N GLN A 392 3.67 -37.35 -15.65
CA GLN A 392 3.62 -37.61 -17.10
C GLN A 392 2.33 -38.31 -17.53
N THR A 393 1.88 -39.30 -16.76
CA THR A 393 0.69 -40.11 -17.10
C THR A 393 -0.63 -39.38 -16.82
N ARG A 394 -0.72 -38.65 -15.71
CA ARG A 394 -2.00 -38.12 -15.23
C ARG A 394 -2.23 -36.64 -15.56
N PHE A 395 -1.19 -35.82 -15.67
CA PHE A 395 -1.31 -34.39 -16.01
C PHE A 395 -2.13 -34.09 -17.28
N PRO A 396 -2.10 -34.93 -18.33
CA PRO A 396 -2.92 -34.68 -19.51
C PRO A 396 -4.44 -34.83 -19.28
N ILE A 397 -4.87 -35.59 -18.27
CA ILE A 397 -6.25 -36.08 -18.11
C ILE A 397 -6.94 -35.53 -16.86
N THR A 398 -6.19 -35.25 -15.79
CA THR A 398 -6.78 -34.81 -14.51
C THR A 398 -6.56 -33.34 -14.22
N ASP A 399 -7.37 -32.78 -13.31
CA ASP A 399 -7.18 -31.39 -12.91
C ASP A 399 -5.92 -31.21 -12.07
N THR A 400 -5.27 -30.07 -12.27
CA THR A 400 -4.03 -29.72 -11.59
C THR A 400 -4.19 -29.61 -10.08
N ALA A 401 -5.38 -29.26 -9.57
CA ALA A 401 -5.65 -29.18 -8.13
C ALA A 401 -5.76 -30.56 -7.48
N GLU A 402 -6.41 -31.49 -8.17
CA GLU A 402 -6.55 -32.87 -7.71
C GLU A 402 -5.17 -33.56 -7.67
N LEU A 403 -4.38 -33.40 -8.73
CA LEU A 403 -3.00 -33.89 -8.78
C LEU A 403 -2.11 -33.31 -7.68
N ALA A 404 -2.28 -32.03 -7.36
CA ALA A 404 -1.53 -31.39 -6.28
C ALA A 404 -1.90 -31.96 -4.90
N ALA A 405 -3.18 -32.22 -4.67
CA ALA A 405 -3.67 -32.82 -3.43
C ALA A 405 -3.14 -34.26 -3.26
N GLU A 406 -3.19 -35.07 -4.31
CA GLU A 406 -2.71 -36.46 -4.30
C GLU A 406 -1.20 -36.57 -4.10
N LEU A 407 -0.42 -35.72 -4.76
CA LEU A 407 1.05 -35.70 -4.64
C LEU A 407 1.53 -35.06 -3.32
N GLY A 408 0.62 -34.52 -2.50
CA GLY A 408 0.96 -33.77 -1.29
C GLY A 408 1.81 -32.52 -1.59
N ARG A 409 1.63 -31.92 -2.77
CA ARG A 409 2.40 -30.77 -3.26
C ARG A 409 1.49 -29.56 -3.48
N THR A 410 2.10 -28.39 -3.62
CA THR A 410 1.34 -27.18 -4.00
C THR A 410 1.02 -27.21 -5.49
N LEU A 411 -0.13 -26.64 -5.87
CA LEU A 411 -0.52 -26.37 -7.25
C LEU A 411 0.62 -25.78 -8.11
N TYR A 412 1.31 -24.80 -7.53
CA TYR A 412 2.43 -24.12 -8.18
C TYR A 412 3.61 -25.06 -8.44
N ALA A 413 3.93 -25.95 -7.50
CA ALA A 413 5.01 -26.92 -7.69
C ALA A 413 4.70 -27.88 -8.84
N VAL A 414 3.48 -28.44 -8.89
CA VAL A 414 3.04 -29.35 -9.96
C VAL A 414 3.07 -28.67 -11.32
N SER A 415 2.53 -27.44 -11.42
CA SER A 415 2.55 -26.67 -12.67
C SER A 415 3.97 -26.36 -13.14
N ARG A 416 4.88 -25.96 -12.24
CA ARG A 416 6.28 -25.69 -12.57
C ARG A 416 7.00 -26.95 -13.04
N GLN A 417 6.75 -28.08 -12.42
CA GLN A 417 7.35 -29.34 -12.83
C GLN A 417 6.81 -29.82 -14.19
N ALA A 418 5.50 -29.69 -14.43
CA ALA A 418 4.91 -29.96 -15.73
C ALA A 418 5.56 -29.13 -16.85
N THR A 419 5.80 -27.83 -16.61
CA THR A 419 6.50 -26.97 -17.57
C THR A 419 7.96 -27.38 -17.78
N THR A 420 8.62 -27.89 -16.73
CA THR A 420 10.01 -28.37 -16.80
C THR A 420 10.10 -29.68 -17.61
N LEU A 421 9.07 -30.53 -17.53
CA LEU A 421 8.96 -31.78 -18.28
C LEU A 421 8.28 -31.61 -19.66
N GLY A 422 7.89 -30.38 -20.03
CA GLY A 422 7.25 -30.09 -21.33
C GLY A 422 5.83 -30.65 -21.50
N LEU A 423 5.15 -31.00 -20.40
CA LEU A 423 3.85 -31.66 -20.43
C LEU A 423 2.73 -30.66 -20.73
N LYS A 424 1.79 -31.07 -21.58
CA LYS A 424 0.59 -30.31 -21.95
C LYS A 424 -0.66 -31.07 -21.56
N LYS A 425 -1.74 -30.35 -21.30
CA LYS A 425 -3.06 -30.94 -21.08
C LYS A 425 -3.60 -31.50 -22.40
N SER A 426 -4.31 -32.63 -22.34
CA SER A 426 -4.95 -33.21 -23.54
C SER A 426 -6.02 -32.27 -24.07
N GLU A 427 -6.26 -32.34 -25.38
CA GLU A 427 -7.28 -31.53 -26.06
C GLU A 427 -8.67 -31.81 -25.49
N ALA A 428 -9.01 -33.09 -25.26
CA ALA A 428 -10.25 -33.50 -24.62
C ALA A 428 -10.45 -32.90 -23.21
N PHE A 429 -9.39 -32.78 -22.41
CA PHE A 429 -9.47 -32.14 -21.09
C PHE A 429 -9.74 -30.63 -21.23
N LEU A 430 -9.09 -29.96 -22.18
CA LEU A 430 -9.26 -28.53 -22.42
C LEU A 430 -10.69 -28.22 -22.92
N GLU A 431 -11.24 -29.06 -23.78
CA GLU A 431 -12.62 -28.97 -24.23
C GLU A 431 -13.62 -29.17 -23.08
N ALA A 432 -13.44 -30.20 -22.25
CA ALA A 432 -14.28 -30.44 -21.08
C ALA A 432 -14.22 -29.26 -20.09
N GLN A 433 -13.04 -28.68 -19.87
CA GLN A 433 -12.86 -27.51 -19.01
C GLN A 433 -13.52 -26.25 -19.61
N ALA A 434 -13.49 -26.08 -20.94
CA ALA A 434 -14.15 -24.99 -21.62
C ALA A 434 -15.68 -25.08 -21.51
N VAL A 435 -16.26 -26.28 -21.66
CA VAL A 435 -17.69 -26.52 -21.46
C VAL A 435 -18.10 -26.21 -20.02
N ALA A 436 -17.38 -26.74 -19.02
CA ALA A 436 -17.66 -26.46 -17.61
C ALA A 436 -17.59 -24.96 -17.27
N LEU A 437 -16.63 -24.23 -17.85
CA LEU A 437 -16.52 -22.78 -17.67
C LEU A 437 -17.68 -22.02 -18.33
N ALA A 438 -18.16 -22.47 -19.50
CA ALA A 438 -19.31 -21.90 -20.18
C ALA A 438 -20.60 -22.09 -19.36
N GLU A 439 -20.80 -23.25 -18.76
CA GLU A 439 -21.92 -23.52 -17.86
C GLU A 439 -21.89 -22.62 -16.61
N GLN A 440 -20.72 -22.48 -15.97
CA GLN A 440 -20.55 -21.57 -14.84
C GLN A 440 -20.88 -20.12 -15.22
N ARG A 441 -20.52 -19.68 -16.43
CA ARG A 441 -20.87 -18.34 -16.93
C ARG A 441 -22.38 -18.20 -17.11
N LEU A 442 -23.05 -19.22 -17.64
CA LEU A 442 -24.51 -19.22 -17.80
C LEU A 442 -25.23 -19.12 -16.45
N ILE A 443 -24.78 -19.89 -15.45
CA ILE A 443 -25.31 -19.84 -14.07
C ILE A 443 -25.15 -18.43 -13.49
N LYS A 444 -23.96 -17.84 -13.59
CA LYS A 444 -23.71 -16.47 -13.13
C LYS A 444 -24.58 -15.44 -13.85
N LYS A 445 -24.78 -15.59 -15.15
CA LYS A 445 -25.66 -14.70 -15.94
C LYS A 445 -27.12 -14.81 -15.48
N LYS A 446 -27.63 -16.02 -15.24
CA LYS A 446 -28.97 -16.26 -14.68
C LYS A 446 -29.12 -15.63 -13.29
N ALA A 447 -28.15 -15.82 -12.40
CA ALA A 447 -28.15 -15.21 -11.06
C ALA A 447 -28.16 -13.68 -11.11
N LYS A 448 -27.35 -13.07 -12.00
CA LYS A 448 -27.34 -11.62 -12.19
C LYS A 448 -28.67 -11.09 -12.71
N ALA A 449 -29.28 -11.77 -13.69
CA ALA A 449 -30.60 -11.40 -14.21
C ALA A 449 -31.70 -11.48 -13.13
N GLN A 450 -31.63 -12.48 -12.24
CA GLN A 450 -32.54 -12.56 -11.09
C GLN A 450 -32.32 -11.43 -10.09
N ALA A 451 -31.06 -11.05 -9.80
CA ALA A 451 -30.74 -9.93 -8.93
C ALA A 451 -31.24 -8.59 -9.50
N GLU A 452 -31.06 -8.35 -10.80
CA GLU A 452 -31.56 -7.15 -11.48
C GLU A 452 -33.09 -7.08 -11.48
N LYS A 453 -33.79 -8.21 -11.66
CA LYS A 453 -35.26 -8.27 -11.52
C LYS A 453 -35.72 -7.95 -10.09
N LYS A 454 -35.02 -8.48 -9.07
CA LYS A 454 -35.32 -8.18 -7.65
C LYS A 454 -35.13 -6.69 -7.36
N GLN A 455 -34.03 -6.11 -7.84
CA GLN A 455 -33.72 -4.70 -7.64
C GLN A 455 -34.73 -3.77 -8.35
N LYS A 456 -35.20 -4.11 -9.56
CA LYS A 456 -36.28 -3.36 -10.23
C LYS A 456 -37.61 -3.41 -9.48
N LYS A 457 -37.88 -4.51 -8.75
CA LYS A 457 -39.10 -4.68 -7.95
C LYS A 457 -39.06 -3.87 -6.64
N GLU A 458 -37.87 -3.60 -6.11
CA GLU A 458 -37.64 -2.79 -4.90
C GLU A 458 -37.67 -1.27 -5.13
N VAL A 459 -37.54 -0.79 -6.37
CA VAL A 459 -37.52 0.65 -6.72
C VAL A 459 -38.93 1.21 -7.00
N VAL A 460 -39.99 0.49 -6.63
CA VAL A 460 -41.35 1.07 -6.66
C VAL A 460 -41.40 2.20 -5.62
N ALA A 461 -41.67 3.41 -6.09
CA ALA A 461 -41.62 4.66 -5.32
C ALA A 461 -42.38 4.57 -3.98
N PRO A 462 -41.91 5.24 -2.91
CA PRO A 462 -42.63 5.26 -1.65
C PRO A 462 -44.03 5.84 -1.88
N LYS A 463 -45.07 5.05 -1.58
CA LYS A 463 -46.45 5.56 -1.55
C LYS A 463 -46.45 6.77 -0.60
N LYS A 464 -46.85 7.95 -1.09
CA LYS A 464 -47.08 9.14 -0.26
C LYS A 464 -48.42 8.98 0.43
N TRP A 465 -48.41 9.06 1.75
CA TRP A 465 -49.62 9.03 2.59
C TRP A 465 -49.87 10.46 3.04
N TRP A 466 -51.09 10.95 2.81
CA TRP A 466 -51.52 12.26 3.27
C TRP A 466 -52.33 12.06 4.55
N HIS A 467 -51.92 12.73 5.63
CA HIS A 467 -52.69 12.80 6.86
C HIS A 467 -53.54 14.07 6.81
N TYR A 468 -54.86 13.89 6.72
CA TYR A 468 -55.82 14.99 6.81
C TYR A 468 -56.18 15.25 8.28
N PRO A 469 -56.31 16.52 8.69
CA PRO A 469 -56.71 16.87 10.05
C PRO A 469 -58.13 16.38 10.37
N MET A 470 -58.33 15.87 11.59
CA MET A 470 -59.65 15.41 12.04
C MET A 470 -60.66 16.57 11.94
N ASN A 471 -61.81 16.29 11.31
CA ASN A 471 -62.92 17.21 11.00
C ASN A 471 -62.86 17.98 9.67
N SER A 472 -61.83 17.78 8.83
CA SER A 472 -61.88 18.33 7.46
C SER A 472 -63.01 17.68 6.63
N PRO A 473 -63.58 18.38 5.63
CA PRO A 473 -64.58 17.80 4.72
C PRO A 473 -64.09 16.50 4.07
N GLU A 474 -62.80 16.42 3.76
CA GLU A 474 -62.13 15.25 3.16
C GLU A 474 -62.04 14.08 4.14
N TYR A 475 -61.77 14.36 5.43
CA TYR A 475 -61.81 13.36 6.49
C TYR A 475 -63.23 12.82 6.70
N LYS A 476 -64.24 13.69 6.68
CA LYS A 476 -65.66 13.30 6.81
C LYS A 476 -66.15 12.51 5.58
N ALA A 477 -65.77 12.91 4.37
CA ALA A 477 -66.06 12.18 3.14
C ALA A 477 -65.37 10.80 3.09
N GLY A 478 -64.10 10.74 3.51
CA GLY A 478 -63.38 9.49 3.68
C GLY A 478 -64.01 8.57 4.74
N SER A 479 -64.50 9.14 5.85
CA SER A 479 -65.20 8.40 6.91
C SER A 479 -66.58 7.88 6.46
N ALA A 480 -67.34 8.68 5.70
CA ALA A 480 -68.64 8.26 5.17
C ALA A 480 -68.53 7.10 4.15
N ALA A 481 -67.43 7.04 3.38
CA ALA A 481 -67.15 5.92 2.48
C ALA A 481 -66.79 4.62 3.22
N VAL A 482 -66.29 4.70 4.46
CA VAL A 482 -65.96 3.52 5.31
C VAL A 482 -67.21 2.76 5.74
N THR A 483 -68.34 3.44 5.91
CA THR A 483 -69.62 2.83 6.29
C THR A 483 -70.29 2.06 5.14
N ALA A 484 -69.86 2.26 3.89
CA ALA A 484 -70.46 1.66 2.69
C ALA A 484 -69.67 0.49 2.07
N GLY A 485 -68.56 0.07 2.69
CA GLY A 485 -67.94 -1.24 2.42
C GLY A 485 -67.40 -1.49 0.99
N LYS A 486 -67.04 -0.48 0.20
CA LYS A 486 -66.42 -0.72 -1.14
C LYS A 486 -65.37 0.33 -1.54
N LYS A 487 -64.24 -0.21 -2.05
CA LYS A 487 -63.20 0.31 -2.98
C LYS A 487 -62.60 1.71 -2.75
N PRO A 488 -61.34 1.93 -3.16
CA PRO A 488 -60.69 3.24 -3.05
C PRO A 488 -61.50 4.34 -3.74
N VAL A 489 -61.72 5.44 -3.03
CA VAL A 489 -62.44 6.59 -3.54
C VAL A 489 -61.42 7.67 -3.91
N THR A 490 -61.53 8.17 -5.14
CA THR A 490 -60.78 9.34 -5.61
C THR A 490 -61.59 10.59 -5.31
N ILE A 491 -61.07 11.46 -4.45
CA ILE A 491 -61.65 12.76 -4.10
C ILE A 491 -60.80 13.87 -4.75
N ILE A 492 -61.40 15.04 -4.98
CA ILE A 492 -60.69 16.21 -5.48
C ILE A 492 -60.45 17.14 -4.27
N ASP A 493 -59.20 17.55 -4.05
CA ASP A 493 -58.85 18.46 -2.96
C ASP A 493 -59.27 19.92 -3.25
N GLU A 494 -59.16 20.77 -2.23
CA GLU A 494 -59.46 22.22 -2.28
C GLU A 494 -58.69 22.98 -3.39
N ASN A 495 -57.63 22.37 -3.93
CA ASN A 495 -56.80 22.91 -5.00
C ASN A 495 -57.05 22.22 -6.37
N GLY A 496 -58.14 21.45 -6.51
CA GLY A 496 -58.56 20.82 -7.75
C GLY A 496 -57.77 19.54 -8.12
N ARG A 497 -57.06 18.91 -7.19
CA ARG A 497 -56.20 17.75 -7.47
C ARG A 497 -56.88 16.43 -7.04
N PRO A 498 -56.86 15.39 -7.88
CA PRO A 498 -57.42 14.09 -7.53
C PRO A 498 -56.51 13.32 -6.56
N ALA A 499 -57.00 13.00 -5.37
CA ALA A 499 -56.36 12.21 -4.32
C ALA A 499 -57.15 10.91 -4.08
N THR A 500 -56.45 9.77 -4.03
CA THR A 500 -57.07 8.46 -3.81
C THR A 500 -56.89 8.02 -2.36
N VAL A 501 -57.98 7.85 -1.61
CA VAL A 501 -57.95 7.57 -0.17
C VAL A 501 -58.15 6.07 0.07
N TRP A 502 -57.26 5.48 0.88
CA TRP A 502 -57.33 4.09 1.37
C TRP A 502 -57.26 4.09 2.89
N ARG A 503 -57.97 3.16 3.55
CA ARG A 503 -57.83 2.97 5.00
C ARG A 503 -56.58 2.14 5.32
N ASN A 504 -55.81 2.53 6.33
CA ASN A 504 -54.93 1.60 7.06
C ASN A 504 -55.77 0.90 8.14
N ALA A 505 -55.79 -0.43 8.14
CA ALA A 505 -56.06 -1.19 9.34
C ALA A 505 -54.94 -0.92 10.37
N ALA A 506 -55.32 -0.86 11.64
CA ALA A 506 -54.53 -0.43 12.78
C ALA A 506 -53.10 -1.01 12.84
#